data_AF-A0A973W0Q0-F1
#
_entry.id   AF-A0A973W0Q0-F1
#
_cell.length_a   1.000
_cell.length_b   1.000
_cell.length_c   1.000
_cell.angle_alpha   90.00
_cell.angle_beta   90.00
_cell.angle_gamma   90.00
#
_symmetry.space_group_name_H-M   'P 1'
#
loop_
_entity.id
_entity.type
_entity.pdbx_description
1 polymer ?
#
loop_
_entity_poly.entity_id
_entity_poly.type
_entity_poly.pdbx_seq_one_letter_code
_entity_poly.pdbx_strand_id
1 'polypeptide(L)' 'MKMPTLEDRPMRYQWASDVAFDGIRMEVFSDDGNVLFDVSVADNCSITISAFGGEVAANVIEASRRASEA' A
#
# COMPACT_ATOMS: atom_id res chain seq x y z
N MET A 1 19.84 0.18 2.57
CA MET A 1 18.40 0.10 2.24
C MET A 1 17.87 1.53 2.19
N LYS A 2 17.42 2.02 1.03
CA LYS A 2 16.90 3.39 0.88
C LYS A 2 15.43 3.38 1.32
N MET A 3 15.04 4.24 2.26
CA MET A 3 13.64 4.33 2.66
C MET A 3 12.81 4.91 1.52
N PRO A 4 11.60 4.37 1.26
CA PRO A 4 10.66 5.01 0.35
C PRO A 4 10.28 6.38 0.90
N THR A 5 10.24 7.37 0.02
CA THR A 5 9.87 8.75 0.36
C THR A 5 8.67 9.16 -0.49
N LEU A 6 7.64 9.68 0.15
CA LEU A 6 6.55 10.39 -0.52
C LEU A 6 6.81 11.88 -0.29
N GLU A 7 6.93 12.67 -1.36
CA GLU A 7 7.18 14.12 -1.27
C GLU A 7 8.37 14.49 -0.36
N ASP A 8 9.48 13.77 -0.49
CA ASP A 8 10.71 13.94 0.31
C ASP A 8 10.57 13.66 1.82
N ARG A 9 9.45 13.09 2.28
CA ARG A 9 9.25 12.70 3.68
C ARG A 9 9.52 11.21 3.90
N PRO A 10 10.20 10.84 5.00
CA PRO A 10 10.49 9.45 5.31
C PRO A 10 9.22 8.72 5.72
N MET A 11 8.76 7.78 4.89
CA MET A 11 7.61 6.95 5.23
C MET A 11 8.00 5.85 6.21
N ARG A 12 7.15 5.62 7.21
CA ARG A 12 7.25 4.44 8.08
C ARG A 12 6.36 3.34 7.52
N TYR A 13 6.83 2.10 7.60
CA TYR A 13 6.06 0.93 7.21
C TYR A 13 6.22 -0.18 8.24
N GLN A 14 5.19 -0.99 8.40
CA GLN A 14 5.21 -2.16 9.27
C GLN A 14 4.49 -3.33 8.60
N TRP A 15 5.02 -4.54 8.77
CA TRP A 15 4.30 -5.75 8.41
C TRP A 15 3.18 -6.00 9.42
N ALA A 16 1.93 -6.00 8.93
CA ALA A 16 0.80 -6.42 9.74
C ALA A 16 0.78 -7.95 9.77
N SER A 17 1.07 -8.52 10.93
CA SER A 17 0.85 -9.95 11.19
C SER A 17 -0.59 -10.15 11.66
N ASP A 18 -1.55 -9.89 10.79
CA ASP A 18 -2.93 -10.25 11.06
C ASP A 18 -3.12 -11.75 10.78
N VAL A 19 -3.65 -12.49 11.75
CA VAL A 19 -3.87 -13.95 11.65
C VAL A 19 -5.07 -14.27 10.75
N ALA A 20 -5.90 -13.27 10.40
CA ALA A 20 -7.10 -13.47 9.59
C ALA A 20 -6.93 -13.17 8.09
N PHE A 21 -5.73 -12.74 7.63
CA PHE A 21 -5.47 -12.51 6.21
C PHE A 21 -4.63 -13.64 5.62
N ASP A 22 -5.16 -14.32 4.59
CA ASP A 22 -4.45 -15.35 3.83
C ASP A 22 -3.44 -14.69 2.87
N GLY A 23 -2.37 -14.14 3.43
CA GLY A 23 -1.29 -13.49 2.71
C GLY A 23 -0.42 -12.57 3.57
N ILE A 24 0.24 -11.60 2.93
CA ILE A 24 1.11 -10.62 3.59
C ILE A 24 0.52 -9.22 3.44
N ARG A 25 0.45 -8.46 4.54
CA ARG A 25 0.00 -7.06 4.54
C ARG A 25 1.08 -6.14 5.10
N MET A 26 1.30 -5.00 4.42
CA MET A 26 2.20 -3.93 4.85
C MET A 26 1.39 -2.66 5.05
N GLU A 27 1.45 -2.09 6.24
CA GLU A 27 0.85 -0.80 6.57
C GLU A 27 1.86 0.32 6.30
N VAL A 28 1.42 1.38 5.64
CA VAL A 28 2.21 2.58 5.40
C VAL A 28 1.65 3.72 6.24
N PHE A 29 2.51 4.36 7.02
CA PHE A 29 2.14 5.40 7.98
C PHE A 29 2.64 6.78 7.53
N SER A 30 1.89 7.81 7.89
CA SER A 30 2.36 9.21 7.90
C SER A 30 3.31 9.49 9.06
N ASP A 31 3.94 10.65 9.03
CA ASP A 31 4.90 11.11 10.05
C ASP A 31 4.28 11.23 11.46
N ASP A 32 2.96 11.46 11.53
CA ASP A 32 2.18 11.53 12.77
C ASP A 32 1.73 10.15 13.30
N GLY A 33 2.06 9.07 12.58
CA GLY A 33 1.74 7.69 12.96
C GLY A 33 0.36 7.20 12.51
N ASN A 34 -0.39 7.98 11.73
CA ASN A 34 -1.65 7.51 11.14
C ASN A 34 -1.39 6.57 9.95
N VAL A 35 -2.20 5.52 9.79
CA VAL A 35 -2.16 4.66 8.59
C VAL A 35 -2.70 5.46 7.40
N LEU A 36 -1.91 5.57 6.33
CA LEU A 36 -2.32 6.21 5.09
C LEU A 36 -3.03 5.21 4.18
N PHE A 37 -2.38 4.08 3.96
CA PHE A 37 -2.89 2.95 3.19
C PHE A 37 -2.14 1.69 3.58
N ASP A 38 -2.72 0.54 3.24
CA ASP A 38 -2.04 -0.73 3.31
C ASP A 38 -1.87 -1.36 1.93
N VAL A 39 -0.81 -2.14 1.78
CA VAL A 39 -0.53 -2.95 0.61
C VAL A 39 -0.66 -4.40 1.02
N SER A 40 -1.54 -5.12 0.36
CA SER A 40 -1.81 -6.53 0.63
C SER A 40 -1.41 -7.38 -0.56
N VAL A 41 -0.71 -8.48 -0.29
CA VAL A 41 -0.35 -9.51 -1.25
C VAL A 41 -1.01 -10.80 -0.79
N ALA A 42 -2.09 -11.19 -1.47
CA ALA A 42 -2.77 -12.45 -1.18
C ALA A 42 -1.96 -13.65 -1.70
N ASP A 43 -2.26 -14.86 -1.22
CA ASP A 43 -1.58 -16.10 -1.62
C ASP A 43 -1.64 -16.40 -3.12
N ASN A 44 -2.65 -15.88 -3.83
CA ASN A 44 -2.75 -15.96 -5.28
C ASN A 44 -1.86 -14.93 -6.02
N CYS A 45 -0.96 -14.25 -5.29
CA CYS A 45 -0.09 -13.18 -5.74
C CYS A 45 -0.82 -11.92 -6.24
N SER A 46 -2.11 -11.77 -5.97
CA SER A 46 -2.82 -10.51 -6.26
C SER A 46 -2.39 -9.42 -5.27
N ILE A 47 -2.14 -8.23 -5.80
CA ILE A 47 -1.73 -7.06 -5.02
C ILE A 47 -2.88 -6.06 -4.97
N THR A 48 -3.32 -5.72 -3.77
CA THR A 48 -4.32 -4.68 -3.51
C THR A 48 -3.73 -3.58 -2.65
N ILE A 49 -4.25 -2.37 -2.81
CA ILE A 49 -3.94 -1.21 -1.98
C ILE A 49 -5.26 -0.77 -1.35
N SER A 50 -5.33 -0.75 -0.03
CA SER A 50 -6.49 -0.24 0.70
C SER A 50 -6.19 1.13 1.27
N ALA A 51 -6.98 2.13 0.89
CA ALA A 51 -6.86 3.49 1.38
C ALA A 51 -8.23 4.00 1.80
N PHE A 52 -8.31 4.69 2.95
CA PHE A 52 -9.53 5.36 3.43
C PHE A 52 -10.80 4.47 3.49
N GLY A 53 -10.63 3.17 3.74
CA GLY A 53 -11.74 2.22 3.88
C GLY A 53 -12.21 1.56 2.58
N GLY A 54 -11.48 1.70 1.47
CA GLY A 54 -11.75 0.99 0.22
C GLY A 54 -10.52 0.29 -0.35
N GLU A 55 -10.70 -0.93 -0.86
CA GLU A 55 -9.67 -1.71 -1.54
C GLU A 55 -9.65 -1.44 -3.04
N VAL A 56 -8.47 -1.20 -3.61
CA VAL A 56 -8.26 -0.99 -5.03
C VAL A 56 -7.14 -1.91 -5.52
N ALA A 57 -7.38 -2.62 -6.62
CA ALA A 57 -6.35 -3.47 -7.22
C ALA A 57 -5.19 -2.63 -7.79
N ALA A 58 -3.94 -3.06 -7.55
CA ALA A 58 -2.76 -2.29 -7.94
C ALA A 58 -2.65 -2.05 -9.45
N ASN A 59 -3.15 -2.99 -10.27
CA ASN A 59 -3.19 -2.85 -11.73
C ASN A 59 -4.14 -1.72 -12.19
N VAL A 60 -5.20 -1.42 -11.46
CA VAL A 60 -6.13 -0.32 -11.76
C VAL A 60 -5.46 1.04 -11.49
N ILE A 61 -4.67 1.13 -10.42
CA ILE A 61 -3.88 2.32 -10.09
C ILE A 61 -2.82 2.57 -11.16
N GLU A 62 -2.14 1.52 -11.60
CA GLU A 62 -1.15 1.57 -12.68
C GLU A 62 -1.76 2.08 -13.99
N ALA A 63 -2.90 1.50 -14.38
CA ALA A 63 -3.61 1.90 -15.60
C ALA A 63 -4.07 3.36 -15.54
N SER A 64 -4.56 3.81 -14.38
CA SER A 64 -4.97 5.20 -14.16
C SER A 64 -3.80 6.17 -14.26
N ARG A 65 -2.63 5.81 -13.70
CA ARG A 65 -1.40 6.60 -13.83
C ARG A 65 -0.99 6.76 -15.29
N ARG A 66 -1.00 5.67 -16.08
CA ARG A 66 -0.69 5.73 -17.52
C ARG A 66 -1.66 6.63 -18.29
N ALA A 67 -2.95 6.58 -17.96
CA ALA A 67 -3.97 7.39 -18.63
C ALA A 67 -3.81 8.89 -18.35
N SER A 68 -3.36 9.28 -17.15
CA SER A 68 -3.14 10.68 -16.76
C SER A 68 -1.88 11.31 -17.36
N GLU A 69 -0.96 10.50 -17.90
CA GLU A 69 0.28 10.94 -18.54
C GLU A 69 0.16 11.05 -20.07
N ALA A 70 -1.00 10.71 -20.64
CA ALA A 70 -1.30 10.73 -22.07
C ALA A 70 -1.99 12.02 -22.51
#